data_AF-A0A935IL67-F1
#
_entry.id   AF-A0A935IL67-F1
#
_cell.length_a   1.000
_cell.length_b   1.000
_cell.length_c   1.000
_cell.angle_alpha   90.00
_cell.angle_beta   90.00
_cell.angle_gamma   90.00
#
_symmetry.space_group_name_H-M   'P 1'
#
loop_
_entity.id
_entity.type
_entity.pdbx_description
1 polymer ?
#
loop_
_entity_poly.entity_id
_entity_poly.type
_entity_poly.pdbx_seq_one_letter_code
_entity_poly.pdbx_strand_id
1 'polypeptide(L)'
;MTDQNLTHLYFLLDRSGSMASIRSETEAGFNAFIAEQRTAPGRCLVTLAQFDDHYEEVYAARPVNEVPPLHLAPRGTTALLDSIGRLVTTAGERLAALPEHDRPGTVIVGIMTDGHENASHEWGFGAVRALIEQQTTIYSWDFLYMGADQDAIEVGAQLGVSREQSLTYDRHRVGSAYASASGNISAMRAARAAGASPAAAREKLAFTEAQRNDAGA
;
A
#
# COMPACT_ATOMS: atom_id res chain seq x y z
N MET A 1 -23.59 1.21 9.29
CA MET A 1 -22.85 1.53 8.07
C MET A 1 -21.51 2.11 8.45
N THR A 2 -20.45 1.76 7.71
CA THR A 2 -19.09 2.31 7.88
C THR A 2 -19.01 3.79 7.55
N ASP A 3 -18.01 4.48 8.08
CA ASP A 3 -17.79 5.90 7.81
C ASP A 3 -17.24 6.12 6.39
N GLN A 4 -18.12 6.49 5.46
CA GLN A 4 -17.80 6.72 4.06
C GLN A 4 -16.78 7.85 3.84
N ASN A 5 -16.59 8.75 4.81
CA ASN A 5 -15.64 9.85 4.73
C ASN A 5 -14.28 9.51 5.36
N LEU A 6 -14.10 8.28 5.88
CA LEU A 6 -12.87 7.81 6.49
C LEU A 6 -12.16 6.80 5.59
N THR A 7 -10.92 7.13 5.22
CA THR A 7 -9.98 6.22 4.55
C THR A 7 -8.91 5.75 5.53
N HIS A 8 -8.57 4.47 5.50
CA HIS A 8 -7.42 3.93 6.22
C HIS A 8 -6.41 3.38 5.21
N LEU A 9 -5.26 4.05 5.12
CA LEU A 9 -4.11 3.63 4.32
C LEU A 9 -3.19 2.76 5.18
N TYR A 10 -2.95 1.53 4.73
CA TYR A 10 -1.96 0.64 5.30
C TYR A 10 -0.77 0.58 4.35
N PHE A 11 0.41 0.94 4.82
CA PHE A 11 1.65 0.77 4.08
C PHE A 11 2.42 -0.41 4.61
N LEU A 12 2.76 -1.32 3.70
CA LEU A 12 3.79 -2.32 3.91
C LEU A 12 5.02 -1.93 3.10
N LEU A 13 6.04 -1.45 3.80
CA LEU A 13 7.23 -0.92 3.16
C LEU A 13 8.43 -1.81 3.44
N ASP A 14 9.05 -2.28 2.37
CA ASP A 14 10.30 -3.03 2.44
C ASP A 14 11.42 -2.15 3.00
N ARG A 15 12.24 -2.74 3.86
CA ARG A 15 13.49 -2.19 4.38
C ARG A 15 14.59 -3.25 4.37
N SER A 16 14.50 -4.22 3.47
CA SER A 16 15.52 -5.22 3.21
C SER A 16 16.82 -4.56 2.74
N GLY A 17 17.93 -5.30 2.72
CA GLY A 17 19.22 -4.76 2.32
C GLY A 17 19.25 -4.14 0.91
N SER A 18 18.41 -4.59 -0.03
CA SER A 18 18.32 -4.05 -1.40
C SER A 18 17.88 -2.59 -1.43
N MET A 19 16.97 -2.22 -0.52
CA MET A 19 16.43 -0.86 -0.38
C MET A 19 17.49 0.20 -0.08
N ALA A 20 18.71 -0.20 0.31
CA ALA A 20 19.83 0.71 0.54
C ALA A 20 20.11 1.63 -0.67
N SER A 21 19.92 1.11 -1.89
CA SER A 21 20.20 1.84 -3.12
C SER A 21 19.17 2.93 -3.46
N ILE A 22 17.95 2.80 -2.96
CA ILE A 22 16.82 3.73 -3.21
C ILE A 22 16.27 4.37 -1.93
N ARG A 23 17.03 4.28 -0.82
CA ARG A 23 16.59 4.69 0.50
C ARG A 23 16.13 6.16 0.52
N SER A 24 16.99 7.06 0.05
CA SER A 24 16.75 8.51 0.10
C SER A 24 15.56 8.92 -0.74
N GLU A 25 15.44 8.32 -1.93
CA GLU A 25 14.37 8.53 -2.87
C GLU A 25 13.04 7.97 -2.34
N THR A 26 13.09 6.84 -1.64
CA THR A 26 11.92 6.24 -0.98
C THR A 26 11.44 7.09 0.19
N GLU A 27 12.36 7.54 1.05
CA GLU A 27 12.05 8.47 2.14
C GLU A 27 11.43 9.77 1.60
N ALA A 28 12.03 10.36 0.57
CA ALA A 28 11.51 11.57 -0.07
C ALA A 28 10.14 11.35 -0.74
N GLY A 29 9.98 10.25 -1.48
CA GLY A 29 8.74 9.88 -2.17
C GLY A 29 7.58 9.65 -1.20
N PHE A 30 7.82 8.90 -0.11
CA PHE A 30 6.82 8.69 0.93
C PHE A 30 6.44 10.00 1.62
N ASN A 31 7.42 10.87 1.92
CA ASN A 31 7.15 12.15 2.56
C ASN A 31 6.32 13.09 1.67
N ALA A 32 6.61 13.11 0.36
CA ALA A 32 5.82 13.84 -0.63
C ALA A 32 4.39 13.26 -0.76
N PHE A 33 4.27 11.93 -0.80
CA PHE A 33 3.00 11.22 -0.79
C PHE A 33 2.15 11.65 0.41
N ILE A 34 2.70 11.60 1.63
CA ILE A 34 1.97 11.98 2.84
C ILE A 34 1.58 13.47 2.81
N ALA A 35 2.45 14.34 2.32
CA ALA A 35 2.15 15.76 2.19
C ALA A 35 0.93 16.02 1.28
N GLU A 36 0.82 15.31 0.16
CA GLU A 36 -0.36 15.38 -0.70
C GLU A 36 -1.59 14.76 -0.04
N GLN A 37 -1.45 13.62 0.64
CA GLN A 37 -2.57 12.98 1.32
C GLN A 37 -3.15 13.83 2.47
N ARG A 38 -2.39 14.77 3.04
CA ARG A 38 -2.90 15.75 4.02
C ARG A 38 -3.86 16.77 3.40
N THR A 39 -3.74 17.05 2.11
CA THR A 39 -4.58 18.05 1.42
C THR A 39 -5.77 17.40 0.70
N ALA A 40 -5.73 16.09 0.46
CA ALA A 40 -6.82 15.36 -0.17
C ALA A 40 -8.09 15.33 0.70
N PRO A 41 -9.29 15.35 0.08
CA PRO A 41 -10.56 15.31 0.79
C PRO A 41 -10.74 14.09 1.71
N GLY A 42 -11.62 14.24 2.70
CA GLY A 42 -11.97 13.20 3.66
C GLY A 42 -10.92 12.97 4.74
N ARG A 43 -11.32 12.25 5.80
CA ARG A 43 -10.41 11.86 6.88
C ARG A 43 -9.53 10.71 6.43
N CYS A 44 -8.28 10.72 6.86
CA CYS A 44 -7.31 9.69 6.51
C CYS A 44 -6.50 9.26 7.74
N LEU A 45 -6.51 7.95 8.00
CA LEU A 45 -5.64 7.29 8.95
C LEU A 45 -4.56 6.53 8.18
N VAL A 46 -3.36 6.49 8.75
CA VAL A 46 -2.22 5.79 8.18
C VAL A 46 -1.67 4.81 9.20
N THR A 47 -1.51 3.56 8.78
CA THR A 47 -0.69 2.55 9.45
C THR A 47 0.54 2.30 8.60
N LEU A 48 1.72 2.29 9.21
CA LEU A 48 2.97 1.94 8.54
C LEU A 48 3.56 0.72 9.22
N ALA A 49 3.76 -0.33 8.44
CA ALA A 49 4.63 -1.45 8.79
C ALA A 49 5.85 -1.44 7.87
N GLN A 50 7.02 -1.63 8.47
CA GLN A 50 8.26 -1.88 7.76
C GLN A 50 8.63 -3.36 7.91
N PHE A 51 9.26 -3.94 6.88
CA PHE A 51 9.69 -5.32 6.96
C PHE A 51 11.01 -5.59 6.25
N ASP A 52 11.75 -6.53 6.81
CA ASP A 52 12.88 -7.23 6.20
C ASP A 52 12.61 -8.74 6.36
N ASP A 53 13.47 -9.51 7.03
CA ASP A 53 13.14 -10.81 7.62
C ASP A 53 12.33 -10.69 8.92
N HIS A 54 12.16 -9.46 9.42
CA HIS A 54 11.36 -9.12 10.59
C HIS A 54 10.32 -8.05 10.26
N TYR A 55 9.08 -8.34 10.66
CA TYR A 55 7.98 -7.38 10.61
C TYR A 55 8.00 -6.42 11.80
N GLU A 56 7.85 -5.12 11.53
CA GLU A 56 7.68 -4.08 12.54
C GLU A 56 6.57 -3.13 12.16
N GLU A 57 5.57 -2.99 13.03
CA GLU A 57 4.59 -1.91 12.93
C GLU A 57 5.14 -0.63 13.58
N VAL A 58 5.45 0.36 12.76
CA VAL A 58 6.04 1.63 13.21
C VAL A 58 4.99 2.50 13.90
N TYR A 59 3.78 2.54 13.34
CA TYR A 59 2.61 3.16 13.95
C TYR A 59 1.32 2.62 13.32
N ALA A 60 0.24 2.64 14.09
CA ALA A 60 -1.09 2.22 13.66
C ALA A 60 -2.10 3.36 13.74
N ALA A 61 -3.00 3.42 12.75
CA ALA A 61 -4.18 4.28 12.73
C ALA A 61 -3.90 5.76 13.07
N ARG A 62 -2.76 6.29 12.61
CA ARG A 62 -2.34 7.66 12.90
C ARG A 62 -3.04 8.64 11.94
N PRO A 63 -3.61 9.76 12.41
CA PRO A 63 -4.12 10.79 11.53
C PRO A 63 -3.04 11.25 10.53
N VAL A 64 -3.39 11.42 9.25
CA VAL A 64 -2.42 11.76 8.19
C VAL A 64 -1.61 13.04 8.49
N ASN A 65 -2.21 13.98 9.24
CA ASN A 65 -1.56 15.23 9.68
C ASN A 65 -0.47 15.03 10.76
N GLU A 66 -0.50 13.89 11.45
CA GLU A 66 0.43 13.54 12.52
C GLU A 66 1.51 12.53 12.07
N VAL A 67 1.43 12.05 10.83
CA VAL A 67 2.41 11.12 10.26
C VAL A 67 3.78 11.81 10.19
N PRO A 68 4.82 11.26 10.85
CA PRO A 68 6.16 11.83 10.82
C PRO A 68 6.85 11.54 9.48
N PRO A 69 7.96 12.22 9.18
CA PRO A 69 8.83 11.82 8.08
C PRO A 69 9.25 10.35 8.19
N LEU A 70 9.31 9.66 7.05
CA LEU A 70 9.80 8.29 6.99
C LEU A 70 11.30 8.23 7.27
N HIS A 71 11.69 7.24 8.05
CA HIS A 71 13.07 6.82 8.24
C HIS A 71 13.18 5.33 7.94
N LEU A 72 14.04 5.01 6.97
CA LEU A 72 14.38 3.64 6.59
C LEU A 72 15.75 3.27 7.14
N ALA A 73 15.86 2.05 7.67
CA ALA A 73 17.13 1.45 8.06
C ALA A 73 17.32 0.12 7.33
N PRO A 74 17.74 0.14 6.04
CA PRO A 74 17.86 -1.05 5.21
C PRO A 74 18.78 -2.11 5.82
N ARG A 75 18.31 -3.36 5.93
CA ARG A 75 19.04 -4.51 6.51
C ARG A 75 18.37 -5.84 6.15
N GLY A 76 19.02 -6.97 6.44
CA GLY A 76 18.36 -8.28 6.37
C GLY A 76 17.92 -8.68 4.96
N THR A 77 16.96 -9.62 4.92
CA THR A 77 16.40 -10.22 3.70
C THR A 77 14.92 -9.84 3.54
N THR A 78 14.16 -10.51 2.67
CA THR A 78 12.80 -10.07 2.28
C THR A 78 11.77 -11.16 2.58
N ALA A 79 11.07 -11.04 3.72
CA ALA A 79 9.93 -11.89 4.10
C ALA A 79 8.59 -11.21 3.74
N LEU A 80 8.37 -11.00 2.43
CA LEU A 80 7.22 -10.30 1.86
C LEU A 80 5.90 -11.00 2.19
N LEU A 81 5.81 -12.31 1.98
CA LEU A 81 4.56 -13.06 2.15
C LEU A 81 4.12 -13.09 3.61
N ASP A 82 5.04 -13.36 4.54
CA ASP A 82 4.76 -13.34 5.98
C ASP A 82 4.30 -11.95 6.43
N SER A 83 4.94 -10.91 5.90
CA SER A 83 4.64 -9.53 6.23
C SER A 83 3.27 -9.07 5.69
N ILE A 84 2.90 -9.48 4.47
CA ILE A 84 1.55 -9.25 3.92
C ILE A 84 0.52 -9.99 4.77
N GLY A 85 0.73 -11.29 5.02
CA GLY A 85 -0.16 -12.11 5.81
C GLY A 85 -0.45 -11.48 7.16
N ARG A 86 0.61 -11.12 7.89
CA ARG A 86 0.52 -10.49 9.21
C ARG A 86 -0.17 -9.12 9.17
N LEU A 87 0.16 -8.24 8.22
CA LEU A 87 -0.46 -6.93 8.13
C LEU A 87 -1.97 -7.04 7.88
N VAL A 88 -2.36 -7.86 6.91
CA VAL A 88 -3.75 -7.97 6.48
C VAL A 88 -4.62 -8.64 7.54
N THR A 89 -4.13 -9.69 8.21
CA THR A 89 -4.86 -10.33 9.32
C THR A 89 -5.00 -9.37 10.50
N THR A 90 -3.92 -8.71 10.93
CA THR A 90 -3.93 -7.75 12.04
C THR A 90 -4.86 -6.57 11.75
N ALA A 91 -4.83 -6.05 10.54
CA ALA A 91 -5.75 -4.99 10.10
C ALA A 91 -7.20 -5.46 10.14
N GLY A 92 -7.48 -6.68 9.66
CA GLY A 92 -8.83 -7.26 9.66
C GLY A 92 -9.38 -7.42 11.07
N GLU A 93 -8.58 -7.95 12.00
CA GLU A 93 -8.93 -8.10 13.42
C GLU A 93 -9.23 -6.76 14.08
N ARG A 94 -8.38 -5.75 13.88
CA ARG A 94 -8.59 -4.40 14.43
C ARG A 94 -9.86 -3.77 13.90
N LEU A 95 -10.09 -3.85 12.59
CA LEU A 95 -11.28 -3.28 11.97
C LEU A 95 -12.54 -4.03 12.42
N ALA A 96 -12.48 -5.35 12.61
CA ALA A 96 -13.59 -6.14 13.14
C ALA A 96 -13.93 -5.77 14.60
N ALA A 97 -12.92 -5.40 15.41
CA ALA A 97 -13.11 -4.97 16.79
C ALA A 97 -13.75 -3.58 16.93
N LEU A 98 -13.71 -2.75 15.88
CA LEU A 98 -14.36 -1.43 15.90
C LEU A 98 -15.88 -1.54 15.76
N PRO A 99 -16.65 -0.65 16.43
CA PRO A 99 -18.05 -0.41 16.10
C PRO A 99 -18.19 -0.13 14.61
N GLU A 100 -19.26 -0.63 13.98
CA GLU A 100 -19.40 -0.54 12.51
C GLU A 100 -19.33 0.89 11.99
N HIS A 101 -19.86 1.87 12.74
CA HIS A 101 -19.84 3.29 12.37
C HIS A 101 -18.47 3.97 12.49
N ASP A 102 -17.54 3.37 13.23
CA ASP A 102 -16.16 3.85 13.37
C ASP A 102 -15.22 3.20 12.34
N ARG A 103 -15.67 2.12 11.68
CA ARG A 103 -14.87 1.46 10.64
C ARG A 103 -14.73 2.37 9.42
N PRO A 104 -13.54 2.44 8.80
CA PRO A 104 -13.32 3.20 7.59
C PRO A 104 -14.20 2.65 6.46
N GLY A 105 -14.85 3.55 5.73
CA GLY A 105 -15.57 3.23 4.51
C GLY A 105 -14.65 2.85 3.36
N THR A 106 -13.35 3.16 3.48
CA THR A 106 -12.33 2.84 2.48
C THR A 106 -11.08 2.29 3.14
N VAL A 107 -10.61 1.13 2.72
CA VAL A 107 -9.35 0.52 3.18
C VAL A 107 -8.46 0.28 1.97
N ILE A 108 -7.25 0.83 2.02
CA ILE A 108 -6.25 0.68 0.95
C ILE A 108 -4.96 0.13 1.56
N VAL A 109 -4.43 -0.93 0.97
CA VAL A 109 -3.14 -1.52 1.35
C VAL A 109 -2.14 -1.27 0.22
N GLY A 110 -1.14 -0.43 0.48
CA GLY A 110 -0.01 -0.20 -0.41
C GLY A 110 1.18 -1.07 -0.01
N ILE A 111 1.66 -1.89 -0.93
CA ILE A 111 2.82 -2.77 -0.76
C ILE A 111 3.95 -2.24 -1.63
N MET A 112 5.11 -1.95 -1.04
CA MET A 112 6.26 -1.37 -1.73
C MET A 112 7.51 -2.15 -1.43
N THR A 113 8.21 -2.63 -2.46
CA THR A 113 9.41 -3.46 -2.33
C THR A 113 10.32 -3.38 -3.56
N ASP A 114 11.63 -3.40 -3.36
CA ASP A 114 12.63 -3.61 -4.41
C ASP A 114 13.27 -5.02 -4.34
N GLY A 115 12.89 -5.80 -3.33
CA GLY A 115 13.37 -7.14 -3.08
C GLY A 115 12.45 -8.21 -3.65
N HIS A 116 13.03 -9.36 -3.94
CA HIS A 116 12.29 -10.59 -4.22
C HIS A 116 12.07 -11.37 -2.93
N GLU A 117 10.87 -11.95 -2.76
CA GLU A 117 10.58 -12.87 -1.67
C GLU A 117 11.65 -13.98 -1.55
N ASN A 118 12.25 -14.11 -0.37
CA ASN A 118 13.33 -15.09 -0.12
C ASN A 118 13.46 -15.55 1.35
N ALA A 119 12.56 -15.15 2.25
CA ALA A 119 12.70 -15.38 3.69
C ALA A 119 11.41 -15.72 4.44
N SER A 120 10.25 -15.76 3.77
CA SER A 120 8.98 -16.12 4.40
C SER A 120 8.90 -17.61 4.73
N HIS A 121 8.25 -17.93 5.86
CA HIS A 121 8.12 -19.29 6.39
C HIS A 121 6.69 -19.65 6.80
N GLU A 122 5.84 -18.69 7.13
CA GLU A 122 4.47 -18.92 7.63
C GLU A 122 3.42 -18.85 6.51
N TRP A 123 3.61 -17.95 5.55
CA TRP A 123 2.70 -17.66 4.47
C TRP A 123 3.32 -17.99 3.10
N GLY A 124 2.54 -18.68 2.27
CA GLY A 124 2.87 -18.92 0.86
C GLY A 124 2.04 -18.06 -0.08
N PHE A 125 2.48 -17.91 -1.35
CA PHE A 125 1.78 -17.15 -2.39
C PHE A 125 0.29 -17.49 -2.48
N GLY A 126 -0.06 -18.79 -2.49
CA GLY A 126 -1.46 -19.21 -2.56
C GLY A 126 -2.31 -18.76 -1.37
N ALA A 127 -1.75 -18.77 -0.16
CA ALA A 127 -2.44 -18.33 1.06
C ALA A 127 -2.62 -16.81 1.09
N VAL A 128 -1.56 -16.06 0.71
CA VAL A 128 -1.62 -14.60 0.59
C VAL A 128 -2.61 -14.18 -0.48
N ARG A 129 -2.61 -14.86 -1.63
CA ARG A 129 -3.57 -14.61 -2.71
C ARG A 129 -5.01 -14.81 -2.26
N ALA A 130 -5.31 -15.92 -1.62
CA ALA A 130 -6.63 -16.19 -1.09
C ALA A 130 -7.05 -15.12 -0.06
N LEU A 131 -6.12 -14.67 0.78
CA LEU A 131 -6.36 -13.60 1.75
C LEU A 131 -6.69 -12.27 1.06
N ILE A 132 -5.88 -11.84 0.08
CA ILE A 132 -6.10 -10.60 -0.67
C ILE A 132 -7.43 -10.65 -1.45
N GLU A 133 -7.71 -11.75 -2.14
CA GLU A 133 -8.96 -11.95 -2.88
C GLU A 133 -10.17 -11.90 -1.94
N GLN A 134 -10.09 -12.52 -0.76
CA GLN A 134 -11.15 -12.45 0.26
C GLN A 134 -11.38 -11.00 0.73
N GLN A 135 -10.31 -10.27 1.09
CA GLN A 135 -10.45 -8.89 1.55
C GLN A 135 -10.99 -7.96 0.47
N THR A 136 -10.60 -8.20 -0.78
CA THR A 136 -11.06 -7.43 -1.93
C THR A 136 -12.53 -7.68 -2.24
N THR A 137 -12.99 -8.94 -2.17
CA THR A 137 -14.34 -9.34 -2.60
C THR A 137 -15.39 -9.18 -1.50
N ILE A 138 -15.06 -9.52 -0.26
CA ILE A 138 -16.01 -9.50 0.86
C ILE A 138 -16.04 -8.11 1.50
N TYR A 139 -14.87 -7.51 1.73
CA TYR A 139 -14.74 -6.27 2.50
C TYR A 139 -14.45 -5.04 1.64
N SER A 140 -14.36 -5.20 0.31
CA SER A 140 -14.05 -4.13 -0.64
C SER A 140 -12.73 -3.41 -0.33
N TRP A 141 -11.74 -4.12 0.21
CA TRP A 141 -10.41 -3.55 0.36
C TRP A 141 -9.75 -3.38 -1.00
N ASP A 142 -8.89 -2.37 -1.10
CA ASP A 142 -8.09 -2.10 -2.28
C ASP A 142 -6.62 -2.40 -2.00
N PHE A 143 -5.93 -2.99 -2.96
CA PHE A 143 -4.51 -3.31 -2.85
C PHE A 143 -3.76 -2.63 -3.99
N LEU A 144 -2.63 -1.99 -3.68
CA LEU A 144 -1.67 -1.52 -4.68
C LEU A 144 -0.32 -2.19 -4.43
N TYR A 145 0.30 -2.68 -5.49
CA TYR A 145 1.61 -3.30 -5.45
C TYR A 145 2.60 -2.50 -6.29
N MET A 146 3.70 -2.05 -5.68
CA MET A 146 4.73 -1.25 -6.34
C MET A 146 6.09 -1.91 -6.18
N GLY A 147 6.64 -2.40 -7.29
CA GLY A 147 7.92 -3.11 -7.33
C GLY A 147 9.01 -2.30 -8.03
N ALA A 148 10.16 -2.08 -7.38
CA ALA A 148 11.32 -1.48 -8.04
C ALA A 148 12.13 -2.54 -8.79
N ASP A 149 12.48 -2.30 -10.05
CA ASP A 149 13.33 -3.16 -10.90
C ASP A 149 12.91 -4.64 -11.03
N GLN A 150 11.68 -4.97 -10.61
CA GLN A 150 11.09 -6.30 -10.71
C GLN A 150 9.78 -6.25 -11.49
N ASP A 151 9.36 -7.38 -12.08
CA ASP A 151 8.04 -7.46 -12.73
C ASP A 151 6.94 -7.44 -11.67
N ALA A 152 6.55 -6.23 -11.27
CA ALA A 152 5.53 -6.00 -10.27
C ALA A 152 4.15 -6.48 -10.74
N ILE A 153 3.94 -6.61 -12.05
CA ILE A 153 2.69 -7.10 -12.62
C ILE A 153 2.60 -8.61 -12.44
N GLU A 154 3.70 -9.33 -12.71
CA GLU A 154 3.76 -10.77 -12.49
C GLU A 154 3.64 -11.10 -10.99
N VAL A 155 4.45 -10.47 -10.14
CA VAL A 155 4.41 -10.71 -8.68
C VAL A 155 3.06 -10.28 -8.11
N GLY A 156 2.54 -9.11 -8.51
CA GLY A 156 1.22 -8.64 -8.12
C GLY A 156 0.13 -9.66 -8.46
N ALA A 157 0.15 -10.22 -9.67
CA ALA A 157 -0.80 -11.25 -10.08
C ALA A 157 -0.71 -12.53 -9.22
N GLN A 158 0.50 -12.94 -8.82
CA GLN A 158 0.68 -14.08 -7.91
C GLN A 158 0.12 -13.81 -6.51
N LEU A 159 0.18 -12.54 -6.06
CA LEU A 159 -0.40 -12.08 -4.80
C LEU A 159 -1.92 -11.82 -4.88
N GLY A 160 -2.52 -11.82 -6.07
CA GLY A 160 -3.93 -11.48 -6.26
C GLY A 160 -4.23 -9.99 -6.43
N VAL A 161 -3.21 -9.18 -6.71
CA VAL A 161 -3.33 -7.75 -7.08
C VAL A 161 -3.41 -7.64 -8.60
N SER A 162 -4.37 -6.86 -9.11
CA SER A 162 -4.57 -6.73 -10.55
C SER A 162 -3.43 -5.96 -11.24
N ARG A 163 -3.29 -6.13 -12.57
CA ARG A 163 -2.32 -5.37 -13.37
C ARG A 163 -2.52 -3.87 -13.20
N GLU A 164 -3.77 -3.42 -13.22
CA GLU A 164 -4.16 -2.02 -13.11
C GLU A 164 -3.68 -1.41 -11.79
N GLN A 165 -3.63 -2.20 -10.71
CA GLN A 165 -3.20 -1.75 -9.39
C GLN A 165 -1.74 -2.13 -9.07
N SER A 166 -1.01 -2.65 -10.07
CA SER A 166 0.40 -3.02 -9.96
C SER A 166 1.27 -2.09 -10.80
N LEU A 167 2.35 -1.55 -10.23
CA LEU A 167 3.29 -0.65 -10.90
C LEU A 167 4.72 -1.14 -10.73
N THR A 168 5.36 -1.48 -11.86
CA THR A 168 6.81 -1.59 -11.93
C THR A 168 7.40 -0.18 -12.05
N TYR A 169 8.49 0.08 -11.34
CA TYR A 169 9.23 1.33 -11.52
C TYR A 169 10.74 1.08 -11.51
N ASP A 170 11.47 1.91 -12.26
CA ASP A 170 12.92 1.95 -12.22
C ASP A 170 13.40 2.63 -10.92
N ARG A 171 14.52 2.16 -10.36
CA ARG A 171 15.12 2.74 -9.15
C ARG A 171 15.35 4.27 -9.20
N HIS A 172 15.55 4.85 -10.38
CA HIS A 172 15.71 6.29 -10.59
C HIS A 172 14.36 7.03 -10.75
N ARG A 173 13.25 6.30 -10.74
CA ARG A 173 11.88 6.78 -10.90
C ARG A 173 10.99 6.55 -9.68
N VAL A 174 11.58 6.24 -8.53
CA VAL A 174 10.88 6.08 -7.23
C VAL A 174 9.93 7.25 -6.97
N GLY A 175 10.40 8.49 -7.17
CA GLY A 175 9.57 9.69 -7.00
C GLY A 175 8.33 9.72 -7.89
N SER A 176 8.46 9.33 -9.17
CA SER A 176 7.34 9.23 -10.11
C SER A 176 6.33 8.15 -9.69
N ALA A 177 6.82 7.02 -9.18
CA ALA A 177 5.97 5.93 -8.70
C ALA A 177 5.12 6.37 -7.49
N TYR A 178 5.76 6.99 -6.49
CA TYR A 178 5.06 7.55 -5.33
C TYR A 178 4.07 8.65 -5.73
N ALA A 179 4.44 9.55 -6.64
CA ALA A 179 3.55 10.60 -7.14
C ALA A 179 2.32 10.01 -7.86
N SER A 180 2.52 8.98 -8.67
CA SER A 180 1.42 8.29 -9.37
C SER A 180 0.46 7.61 -8.40
N ALA A 181 0.99 6.88 -7.42
CA ALA A 181 0.17 6.23 -6.39
C ALA A 181 -0.56 7.25 -5.52
N SER A 182 0.11 8.35 -5.15
CA SER A 182 -0.47 9.45 -4.38
C SER A 182 -1.64 10.09 -5.13
N GLY A 183 -1.44 10.47 -6.39
CA GLY A 183 -2.49 11.08 -7.21
C GLY A 183 -3.70 10.15 -7.40
N ASN A 184 -3.45 8.86 -7.63
CA ASN A 184 -4.50 7.86 -7.76
C ASN A 184 -5.31 7.70 -6.45
N ILE A 185 -4.63 7.60 -5.31
CA ILE A 185 -5.28 7.52 -3.99
C ILE A 185 -6.02 8.83 -3.66
N SER A 186 -5.45 10.00 -3.97
CA SER A 186 -6.10 11.30 -3.80
C SER A 186 -7.41 11.38 -4.61
N ALA A 187 -7.39 10.94 -5.87
CA ALA A 187 -8.56 10.91 -6.74
C ALA A 187 -9.63 9.93 -6.23
N MET A 188 -9.20 8.75 -5.76
CA MET A 188 -10.06 7.74 -5.15
C MET A 188 -10.75 8.30 -3.89
N ARG A 189 -9.98 8.90 -2.98
CA ARG A 189 -10.49 9.53 -1.76
C ARG A 189 -11.47 10.66 -2.06
N ALA A 190 -11.16 11.52 -3.03
CA ALA A 190 -12.06 12.57 -3.47
C ALA A 190 -13.38 12.01 -4.02
N ALA A 191 -13.33 10.93 -4.81
CA ALA A 191 -14.53 10.26 -5.31
C ALA A 191 -15.38 9.66 -4.17
N ARG A 192 -14.76 9.01 -3.17
CA ARG A 192 -15.45 8.46 -2.00
C ARG A 192 -16.10 9.57 -1.16
N ALA A 193 -15.38 10.67 -0.91
CA ALA A 193 -15.91 11.84 -0.21
C ALA A 193 -17.09 12.49 -0.96
N ALA A 194 -17.13 12.40 -2.29
CA ALA A 194 -18.23 12.83 -3.14
C ALA A 194 -19.38 11.80 -3.24
N GLY A 195 -19.31 10.68 -2.54
CA GLY A 195 -20.36 9.66 -2.48
C GLY A 195 -20.28 8.56 -3.54
N ALA A 196 -19.16 8.43 -4.27
CA ALA A 196 -18.97 7.33 -5.20
C ALA A 196 -18.99 5.97 -4.49
N SER A 197 -19.54 4.94 -5.15
CA SER A 197 -19.49 3.56 -4.65
C SER A 197 -18.02 3.06 -4.57
N PRO A 198 -17.73 2.03 -3.75
CA PRO A 198 -16.37 1.46 -3.68
C PRO A 198 -15.85 1.04 -5.07
N ALA A 199 -16.70 0.39 -5.87
CA ALA A 199 -16.33 -0.06 -7.21
C ALA A 199 -15.98 1.11 -8.16
N ALA A 200 -16.77 2.17 -8.19
CA ALA A 200 -16.51 3.34 -9.04
C ALA A 200 -15.28 4.13 -8.59
N ALA A 201 -15.02 4.20 -7.27
CA ALA A 201 -13.83 4.83 -6.74
C ALA A 201 -12.55 4.02 -7.03
N ARG A 202 -12.63 2.68 -6.99
CA ARG A 202 -11.50 1.77 -7.27
C ARG A 202 -10.91 1.98 -8.67
N GLU A 203 -11.72 2.37 -9.65
CA GLU A 203 -11.23 2.71 -11.00
C GLU A 203 -10.17 3.83 -10.98
N LYS A 204 -10.18 4.70 -9.96
CA LYS A 204 -9.18 5.77 -9.80
C LYS A 204 -7.82 5.26 -9.33
N LEU A 205 -7.73 4.02 -8.87
CA LEU A 205 -6.47 3.39 -8.46
C LEU A 205 -5.69 2.80 -9.64
N ALA A 206 -6.29 2.71 -10.82
CA ALA A 206 -5.64 2.15 -11.99
C ALA A 206 -4.46 3.02 -12.46
N PHE A 207 -3.26 2.43 -12.53
CA PHE A 207 -2.09 3.05 -13.15
C PHE A 207 -2.25 3.09 -14.67
N THR A 208 -2.30 4.32 -15.19
CA THR A 208 -2.37 4.63 -16.62
C THR A 208 -1.08 4.27 -17.36
N GLU A 209 -1.13 4.13 -18.69
CA GLU A 209 0.07 3.91 -19.50
C GLU A 209 1.08 5.06 -19.36
N ALA A 210 0.61 6.31 -19.25
CA ALA A 210 1.49 7.46 -19.02
C ALA A 210 2.26 7.33 -17.69
N GLN A 211 1.57 6.96 -16.60
CA GLN A 211 2.21 6.73 -15.30
C GLN A 211 3.21 5.57 -15.33
N ARG A 212 2.93 4.51 -16.10
CA ARG A 212 3.87 3.39 -16.29
C ARG A 212 5.12 3.84 -17.03
N ASN A 213 4.96 4.58 -18.12
CA ASN A 213 6.09 5.14 -18.87
C ASN A 213 6.93 6.10 -18.00
N ASP A 214 6.27 6.95 -17.18
CA ASP A 214 6.95 7.88 -16.27
C ASP A 214 7.68 7.17 -15.13
N ALA A 215 7.20 5.99 -14.74
CA ALA A 215 7.84 5.09 -13.79
C ALA A 215 9.00 4.28 -14.40
N GLY A 216 9.17 4.31 -15.73
CA GLY A 216 10.22 3.55 -16.43
C GLY A 216 9.86 2.10 -16.76
N ALA A 217 8.57 1.77 -16.78
CA ALA A 217 8.04 0.45 -17.15
C ALA A 217 7.63 0.38 -18.64
#